data_AF-A0A6N9AUB5-F1
#
_entry.id   AF-A0A6N9AUB5-F1
#
_cell.length_a   1.000
_cell.length_b   1.000
_cell.length_c   1.000
_cell.angle_alpha   90.00
_cell.angle_beta   90.00
_cell.angle_gamma   90.00
#
_symmetry.space_group_name_H-M   'P 1'
#
loop_
_entity.id
_entity.type
_entity.pdbx_description
1 polymer ?
#
loop_
_entity_poly.entity_id
_entity_poly.type
_entity_poly.pdbx_seq_one_letter_code
_entity_poly.pdbx_strand_id
1 'polypeptide(L)'
;MAGMSLRDRWIYGLHTWWGRYRNAAFNLSDIRNRPVRLLICLPSSSEEAREAAEIIPELVACLDAEVVFVVGEPRSVEFCDPSDARITVVPLDRSARWWFGLPSFRIVDRLSEAGLNLAVDLNPIAELLPAVLCQRIGARIRLCLDDPQRGCVFNVRVLLAEKQDTPYARMLRVVQAVARPVSHPRI
;
A
#
# COMPACT_ATOMS: atom_id res chain seq x y z
N MET A 1 -2.80 -7.20 33.38
CA MET A 1 -3.16 -7.61 32.01
C MET A 1 -3.96 -6.47 31.39
N ALA A 2 -3.39 -5.74 30.44
CA ALA A 2 -4.07 -4.61 29.81
C ALA A 2 -5.23 -5.13 28.94
N GLY A 3 -6.45 -4.65 29.21
CA GLY A 3 -7.63 -5.01 28.43
C GLY A 3 -7.53 -4.45 27.01
N MET A 4 -7.69 -5.33 26.03
CA MET A 4 -7.72 -4.98 24.60
C MET A 4 -8.85 -3.95 24.34
N SER A 5 -8.56 -2.87 23.63
CA SER A 5 -9.55 -1.79 23.41
C SER A 5 -10.72 -2.26 22.54
N LEU A 6 -11.85 -1.55 22.59
CA LEU A 6 -13.01 -1.83 21.72
C LEU A 6 -12.62 -1.75 20.23
N ARG A 7 -11.75 -0.80 19.86
CA ARG A 7 -11.21 -0.66 18.50
C ARG A 7 -10.42 -1.91 18.10
N ASP A 8 -9.54 -2.38 18.96
CA ASP A 8 -8.71 -3.56 18.70
C ASP A 8 -9.56 -4.83 18.59
N ARG A 9 -10.56 -5.00 19.46
CA ARG A 9 -11.52 -6.12 19.39
C ARG A 9 -12.28 -6.14 18.07
N TRP A 10 -12.67 -4.97 17.58
CA TRP A 10 -13.31 -4.84 16.27
C TRP A 10 -12.34 -5.18 15.13
N ILE A 11 -11.10 -4.69 15.17
CA ILE A 11 -10.06 -5.02 14.18
C ILE A 11 -9.78 -6.53 14.15
N TYR A 12 -9.70 -7.19 15.31
CA TYR A 12 -9.53 -8.64 15.42
C TYR A 12 -10.77 -9.41 14.96
N GLY A 13 -11.98 -8.93 15.27
CA GLY A 13 -13.24 -9.52 14.80
C GLY A 13 -13.37 -9.43 13.28
N LEU A 14 -12.94 -8.30 12.71
CA LEU A 14 -12.84 -8.12 11.28
C LEU A 14 -11.77 -9.05 10.68
N HIS A 15 -10.57 -9.12 11.25
CA HIS A 15 -9.50 -10.03 10.80
C HIS A 15 -9.93 -11.51 10.79
N THR A 16 -10.65 -11.97 11.82
CA THR A 16 -11.17 -13.34 11.90
C THR A 16 -12.27 -13.61 10.88
N TRP A 17 -13.17 -12.65 10.66
CA TRP A 17 -14.16 -12.71 9.57
C TRP A 17 -13.51 -12.63 8.17
N TRP A 18 -12.37 -11.94 8.06
CA TRP A 18 -11.58 -11.75 6.83
C TRP A 18 -10.53 -12.84 6.59
N GLY A 19 -10.39 -13.83 7.49
CA GLY A 19 -9.44 -14.95 7.41
C GLY A 19 -9.58 -15.85 6.17
N ARG A 20 -10.57 -15.59 5.31
CA ARG A 20 -10.64 -16.17 3.95
C ARG A 20 -9.56 -15.62 3.01
N TYR A 21 -9.03 -14.42 3.26
CA TYR A 21 -7.85 -13.88 2.59
C TYR A 21 -6.61 -14.24 3.42
N ARG A 22 -6.32 -15.54 3.54
CA ARG A 22 -5.10 -16.04 4.20
C ARG A 22 -3.91 -15.30 3.62
N ASN A 23 -2.92 -14.98 4.45
CA ASN A 23 -1.60 -14.55 3.97
C ASN A 23 -1.06 -15.63 3.03
N ALA A 24 -1.32 -15.47 1.73
CA ALA A 24 -0.76 -16.33 0.72
C ALA A 24 0.75 -16.22 0.85
N ALA A 25 1.46 -17.34 0.73
CA ALA A 25 2.90 -17.31 0.64
C ALA A 25 3.28 -16.34 -0.48
N PHE A 26 4.17 -15.41 -0.17
CA PHE A 26 4.68 -14.44 -1.12
C PHE A 26 6.19 -14.66 -1.26
N ASN A 27 6.70 -14.39 -2.45
CA ASN A 27 8.13 -14.41 -2.70
C ASN A 27 8.54 -13.02 -3.20
N LEU A 28 9.50 -12.36 -2.55
CA LEU A 28 9.98 -11.05 -2.98
C LEU A 28 10.57 -11.08 -4.40
N SER A 29 11.09 -12.24 -4.84
CA SER A 29 11.51 -12.41 -6.24
C SER A 29 10.35 -12.31 -7.25
N ASP A 30 9.08 -12.42 -6.82
CA ASP A 30 7.93 -12.18 -7.70
C ASP A 30 7.93 -10.74 -8.23
N ILE A 31 8.48 -9.76 -7.49
CA ILE A 31 8.66 -8.36 -7.96
C ILE A 31 9.61 -8.32 -9.16
N ARG A 32 10.58 -9.23 -9.23
CA ARG A 32 11.61 -9.27 -10.28
C ARG A 32 11.21 -10.15 -11.47
N ASN A 33 10.42 -11.18 -11.22
CA ASN A 33 10.13 -12.24 -12.18
C ASN A 33 8.80 -12.05 -12.92
N ARG A 34 8.00 -11.03 -12.55
CA ARG A 34 6.67 -10.79 -13.11
C ARG A 34 6.44 -9.29 -13.29
N PRO A 35 5.65 -8.88 -14.30
CA PRO A 35 5.21 -7.49 -14.43
C PRO A 35 4.54 -7.01 -13.14
N VAL A 36 4.98 -5.86 -12.62
CA VAL A 36 4.41 -5.28 -11.41
C VAL A 36 3.16 -4.49 -11.77
N ARG A 37 2.07 -4.77 -11.05
CA ARG A 37 0.79 -4.06 -11.16
C ARG A 37 0.44 -3.55 -9.78
N LEU A 38 0.53 -2.23 -9.60
CA LEU A 38 0.79 -1.59 -8.32
C LEU A 38 -0.43 -0.82 -7.81
N LEU A 39 -0.77 -1.01 -6.53
CA LEU A 39 -1.60 -0.10 -5.75
C LEU A 39 -0.70 0.77 -4.86
N ILE A 40 -0.90 2.09 -4.86
CA ILE A 40 -0.28 3.03 -3.93
C ILE A 40 -1.39 3.70 -3.12
N CYS A 41 -1.33 3.60 -1.79
CA CYS A 41 -2.23 4.34 -0.89
C CYS A 41 -1.53 5.56 -0.32
N LEU A 42 -2.11 6.74 -0.50
CA LEU A 42 -1.62 8.01 0.04
C LEU A 42 -2.08 8.24 1.48
N PRO A 43 -1.30 9.01 2.27
CA PRO A 43 -1.75 9.60 3.52
C PRO A 43 -3.02 10.46 3.36
N SER A 44 -3.85 10.52 4.40
CA SER A 44 -5.02 11.41 4.44
C SER A 44 -4.66 12.86 4.80
N SER A 45 -3.52 13.09 5.45
CA SER A 45 -2.98 14.43 5.71
C SER A 45 -2.45 15.03 4.41
N SER A 46 -2.85 16.26 4.07
CA SER A 46 -2.41 16.93 2.84
C SER A 46 -0.91 17.18 2.80
N GLU A 47 -0.27 17.47 3.94
CA GLU A 47 1.18 17.67 4.02
C GLU A 47 1.93 16.37 3.73
N GLU A 48 1.52 15.30 4.40
CA GLU A 48 2.10 13.97 4.19
C GLU A 48 1.82 13.44 2.79
N ALA A 49 0.62 13.67 2.24
CA ALA A 49 0.25 13.26 0.90
C ALA A 49 1.10 13.94 -0.18
N ARG A 50 1.43 15.22 0.00
CA ARG A 50 2.33 15.96 -0.89
C ARG A 50 3.72 15.33 -0.89
N GLU A 51 4.30 15.08 0.28
CA GLU A 51 5.61 14.41 0.39
C GLU A 51 5.59 12.98 -0.16
N ALA A 52 4.52 12.22 0.10
CA ALA A 52 4.35 10.88 -0.43
C ALA A 52 4.22 10.87 -1.96
N ALA A 53 3.55 11.87 -2.55
CA ALA A 53 3.37 11.98 -3.98
C ALA A 53 4.70 12.21 -4.72
N GLU A 54 5.65 12.92 -4.11
CA GLU A 54 6.97 13.21 -4.70
C GLU A 54 7.77 11.93 -5.03
N ILE A 55 7.59 10.86 -4.26
CA ILE A 55 8.34 9.60 -4.51
C ILE A 55 7.64 8.66 -5.49
N ILE A 56 6.40 8.94 -5.89
CA ILE A 56 5.62 8.02 -6.75
C ILE A 56 6.33 7.75 -8.09
N PRO A 57 6.80 8.76 -8.86
CA PRO A 57 7.46 8.50 -10.14
C PRO A 57 8.67 7.57 -9.99
N GLU A 58 9.44 7.73 -8.92
CA GLU A 58 10.60 6.89 -8.65
C GLU A 58 10.20 5.47 -8.22
N LEU A 59 9.13 5.31 -7.44
CA LEU A 59 8.56 3.99 -7.13
C LEU A 59 8.11 3.26 -8.40
N VAL A 60 7.36 3.95 -9.27
CA VAL A 60 6.88 3.39 -10.55
C VAL A 60 8.07 2.95 -11.42
N ALA A 61 9.10 3.77 -11.52
CA ALA A 61 10.30 3.47 -12.30
C ALA A 61 11.12 2.32 -11.70
N CYS A 62 11.35 2.31 -10.38
CA CYS A 62 12.14 1.27 -9.72
C CYS A 62 11.50 -0.11 -9.85
N LEU A 63 10.17 -0.17 -9.79
CA LEU A 63 9.42 -1.42 -9.88
C LEU A 63 9.14 -1.86 -11.32
N ASP A 64 9.49 -1.04 -12.31
CA ASP A 64 9.08 -1.22 -13.71
C ASP A 64 7.57 -1.53 -13.80
N ALA A 65 6.76 -0.75 -13.07
CA ALA A 65 5.34 -1.04 -12.93
C ALA A 65 4.60 -0.76 -14.25
N GLU A 66 3.80 -1.73 -14.68
CA GLU A 66 3.07 -1.71 -15.96
C GLU A 66 1.73 -0.97 -15.82
N VAL A 67 1.09 -1.11 -14.66
CA VAL A 67 -0.18 -0.46 -14.29
C VAL A 67 -0.08 0.02 -12.86
N VAL A 68 -0.46 1.28 -12.61
CA VAL A 68 -0.40 1.88 -11.28
C VAL A 68 -1.73 2.53 -10.94
N PHE A 69 -2.28 2.17 -9.78
CA PHE A 69 -3.42 2.85 -9.17
C PHE A 69 -2.94 3.61 -7.96
N VAL A 70 -3.16 4.92 -7.93
CA VAL A 70 -2.89 5.75 -6.76
C VAL A 70 -4.23 6.12 -6.12
N VAL A 71 -4.42 5.76 -4.85
CA VAL A 71 -5.65 6.01 -4.10
C VAL A 71 -5.38 6.91 -2.90
N GLY A 72 -6.33 7.77 -2.57
CA GLY A 72 -6.27 8.66 -1.41
C GLY A 72 -7.50 9.54 -1.31
N GLU A 73 -7.64 10.31 -0.23
CA GLU A 73 -8.69 11.33 -0.15
C GLU A 73 -8.60 12.31 -1.34
N PRO A 74 -9.71 12.95 -1.77
CA PRO A 74 -9.69 13.87 -2.92
C PRO A 74 -8.57 14.92 -2.84
N ARG A 75 -8.33 15.50 -1.67
CA ARG A 75 -7.24 16.48 -1.45
C ARG A 75 -5.85 15.87 -1.47
N SER A 76 -5.70 14.60 -1.11
CA SER A 76 -4.40 13.92 -1.12
C SER A 76 -3.97 13.60 -2.55
N VAL A 77 -4.92 13.20 -3.40
CA VAL A 77 -4.61 12.81 -4.77
C VAL A 77 -4.39 13.99 -5.72
N GLU A 78 -4.75 15.21 -5.32
CA GLU A 78 -4.47 16.45 -6.06
C GLU A 78 -2.97 16.70 -6.25
N PHE A 79 -2.11 16.14 -5.38
CA PHE A 79 -0.66 16.26 -5.49
C PHE A 79 -0.02 15.28 -6.48
N CYS A 80 -0.79 14.33 -7.02
CA CYS A 80 -0.28 13.38 -7.99
C CYS A 80 -0.27 13.98 -9.39
N ASP A 81 0.86 13.87 -10.08
CA ASP A 81 0.97 14.20 -11.49
C ASP A 81 0.57 12.99 -12.36
N PRO A 82 -0.52 13.06 -13.15
CA PRO A 82 -0.94 11.99 -14.05
C PRO A 82 -0.20 12.03 -15.39
N SER A 83 0.92 12.75 -15.52
CA SER A 83 1.71 12.81 -16.76
C SER A 83 2.22 11.45 -17.24
N ASP A 84 2.38 10.48 -16.34
CA ASP A 84 2.66 9.08 -16.68
C ASP A 84 1.37 8.32 -17.01
N ALA A 85 1.23 7.89 -18.26
CA ALA A 85 0.05 7.17 -18.76
C ALA A 85 -0.26 5.84 -18.04
N ARG A 86 0.70 5.30 -17.27
CA ARG A 86 0.51 4.08 -16.46
C ARG A 86 -0.22 4.37 -15.15
N ILE A 87 -0.25 5.63 -14.72
CA ILE A 87 -0.81 6.06 -13.43
C ILE A 87 -2.28 6.43 -13.60
N THR A 88 -3.14 5.68 -12.92
CA THR A 88 -4.55 6.01 -12.73
C THR A 88 -4.77 6.49 -11.31
N VAL A 89 -5.11 7.76 -11.16
CA VAL A 89 -5.45 8.36 -9.86
C VAL A 89 -6.92 8.12 -9.55
N VAL A 90 -7.22 7.58 -8.37
CA VAL A 90 -8.58 7.22 -7.94
C VAL A 90 -8.88 7.84 -6.58
N PRO A 91 -9.71 8.90 -6.52
CA PRO A 91 -10.09 9.51 -5.26
C PRO A 91 -10.98 8.55 -4.45
N LEU A 92 -10.70 8.45 -3.16
CA LEU A 92 -11.52 7.75 -2.17
C LEU A 92 -12.59 8.71 -1.67
N ASP A 93 -13.57 9.01 -2.51
CA ASP A 93 -14.70 9.86 -2.13
C ASP A 93 -15.76 9.10 -1.30
N ARG A 94 -16.90 9.73 -1.01
CA ARG A 94 -17.99 9.10 -0.24
C ARG A 94 -18.48 7.79 -0.87
N SER A 95 -18.42 7.65 -2.19
CA SER A 95 -18.87 6.45 -2.92
C SER A 95 -17.89 5.27 -2.79
N ALA A 96 -16.63 5.56 -2.49
CA ALA A 96 -15.62 4.54 -2.19
C ALA A 96 -15.82 3.89 -0.81
N ARG A 97 -16.75 4.39 0.01
CA ARG A 97 -17.02 3.90 1.37
C ARG A 97 -18.38 3.23 1.48
N TRP A 98 -18.43 2.13 2.19
CA TRP A 98 -19.64 1.49 2.69
C TRP A 98 -19.89 1.89 4.16
N TRP A 99 -20.93 1.34 4.77
CA TRP A 99 -21.21 1.56 6.19
C TRP A 99 -19.97 1.20 7.04
N PHE A 100 -19.73 2.02 8.07
CA PHE A 100 -18.59 1.94 8.98
C PHE A 100 -17.20 2.27 8.37
N GLY A 101 -17.15 2.91 7.19
CA GLY A 101 -15.90 3.40 6.61
C GLY A 101 -15.06 2.32 5.92
N LEU A 102 -15.64 1.13 5.71
CA LEU A 102 -15.04 0.06 4.90
C LEU A 102 -15.09 0.42 3.40
N PRO A 103 -14.24 -0.17 2.55
CA PRO A 103 -14.32 0.07 1.12
C PRO A 103 -15.62 -0.49 0.55
N SER A 104 -16.23 0.25 -0.38
CA SER A 104 -17.40 -0.22 -1.13
C SER A 104 -17.02 -1.34 -2.10
N PHE A 105 -17.97 -2.22 -2.43
CA PHE A 105 -17.72 -3.27 -3.42
C PHE A 105 -17.28 -2.70 -4.77
N ARG A 106 -17.83 -1.54 -5.18
CA ARG A 106 -17.48 -0.88 -6.45
C ARG A 106 -16.00 -0.52 -6.54
N ILE A 107 -15.40 0.02 -5.47
CA ILE A 107 -13.97 0.36 -5.50
C ILE A 107 -13.10 -0.90 -5.45
N VAL A 108 -13.52 -1.92 -4.70
CA VAL A 108 -12.81 -3.20 -4.64
C VAL A 108 -12.82 -3.90 -5.99
N ASP A 109 -13.97 -4.00 -6.64
CA ASP A 109 -14.13 -4.65 -7.95
C ASP A 109 -13.29 -3.95 -9.01
N ARG A 110 -13.39 -2.62 -9.09
CA ARG A 110 -12.59 -1.80 -10.01
C ARG A 110 -11.08 -2.04 -9.86
N LEU A 111 -10.58 -2.10 -8.63
CA LEU A 111 -9.16 -2.33 -8.37
C LEU A 111 -8.76 -3.80 -8.58
N SER A 112 -9.66 -4.74 -8.30
CA SER A 112 -9.40 -6.18 -8.45
C SER A 112 -9.33 -6.62 -9.91
N GLU A 113 -10.15 -6.03 -10.78
CA GLU A 113 -10.11 -6.25 -12.24
C GLU A 113 -8.75 -5.91 -12.84
N ALA A 114 -8.03 -4.96 -12.23
CA ALA A 114 -6.70 -4.59 -12.66
C ALA A 114 -5.63 -5.63 -12.31
N GLY A 115 -5.93 -6.72 -11.60
CA GLY A 115 -4.96 -7.80 -11.32
C GLY A 115 -3.74 -7.32 -10.54
N LEU A 116 -3.94 -6.40 -9.60
CA LEU A 116 -2.88 -5.79 -8.80
C LEU A 116 -2.17 -6.85 -7.94
N ASN A 117 -0.84 -6.92 -8.05
CA ASN A 117 -0.03 -7.94 -7.40
C ASN A 117 0.89 -7.39 -6.30
N LEU A 118 1.07 -6.07 -6.24
CA LEU A 118 1.82 -5.35 -5.22
C LEU A 118 0.98 -4.17 -4.71
N ALA A 119 0.94 -3.99 -3.40
CA ALA A 119 0.35 -2.81 -2.76
C ALA A 119 1.38 -2.15 -1.85
N VAL A 120 1.47 -0.83 -1.92
CA VAL A 120 2.33 0.02 -1.09
C VAL A 120 1.46 1.03 -0.38
N ASP A 121 1.41 0.95 0.95
CA ASP A 121 0.76 1.94 1.80
C ASP A 121 1.80 2.93 2.31
N LEU A 122 1.72 4.17 1.80
CA LEU A 122 2.57 5.28 2.17
C LEU A 122 2.05 6.03 3.39
N ASN A 123 0.85 5.73 3.88
CA ASN A 123 0.34 6.39 5.07
C ASN A 123 1.21 5.99 6.29
N PRO A 124 1.72 6.94 7.09
CA PRO A 124 2.50 6.61 8.28
C PRO A 124 1.65 6.07 9.44
N ILE A 125 0.33 6.25 9.41
CA ILE A 125 -0.59 5.92 10.50
C ILE A 125 -1.61 4.88 10.02
N ALA A 126 -1.95 3.89 10.83
CA ALA A 126 -2.96 2.88 10.48
C ALA A 126 -4.34 3.49 10.20
N GLU A 127 -4.73 3.48 8.92
CA GLU A 127 -6.07 3.82 8.46
C GLU A 127 -6.80 2.58 7.92
N LEU A 128 -8.05 2.42 8.32
CA LEU A 128 -8.82 1.21 8.04
C LEU A 128 -9.10 1.04 6.55
N LEU A 129 -9.54 2.09 5.87
CA LEU A 129 -9.94 2.04 4.46
C LEU A 129 -8.81 1.57 3.52
N PRO A 130 -7.63 2.23 3.47
CA PRO A 130 -6.53 1.81 2.61
C PRO A 130 -5.97 0.44 3.01
N ALA A 131 -5.88 0.13 4.31
CA ALA A 131 -5.45 -1.18 4.78
C ALA A 131 -6.38 -2.30 4.27
N VAL A 132 -7.69 -2.12 4.41
CA VAL A 132 -8.68 -3.11 3.94
C VAL A 132 -8.69 -3.21 2.42
N LEU A 133 -8.52 -2.10 1.69
CA LEU A 133 -8.36 -2.12 0.24
C LEU A 133 -7.18 -3.00 -0.17
N CYS A 134 -5.98 -2.75 0.37
CA CYS A 134 -4.78 -3.54 0.08
C CYS A 134 -4.98 -5.05 0.28
N GLN A 135 -5.74 -5.44 1.31
CA GLN A 135 -6.08 -6.84 1.55
C GLN A 135 -7.13 -7.39 0.56
N ARG A 136 -8.17 -6.62 0.26
CA ARG A 136 -9.32 -7.08 -0.55
C ARG A 136 -9.00 -7.23 -2.02
N ILE A 137 -8.08 -6.43 -2.55
CA ILE A 137 -7.64 -6.51 -3.95
C ILE A 137 -6.80 -7.77 -4.24
N GLY A 138 -6.41 -8.53 -3.21
CA GLY A 138 -5.66 -9.77 -3.38
C GLY A 138 -4.18 -9.59 -3.74
N ALA A 139 -3.61 -8.40 -3.53
CA ALA A 139 -2.18 -8.15 -3.71
C ALA A 139 -1.36 -9.13 -2.87
N ARG A 140 -0.46 -9.87 -3.52
CA ARG A 140 0.36 -10.90 -2.86
C ARG A 140 1.40 -10.27 -1.94
N ILE A 141 1.94 -9.13 -2.35
CA ILE A 141 2.91 -8.37 -1.57
C ILE A 141 2.22 -7.08 -1.13
N ARG A 142 2.22 -6.83 0.17
CA ARG A 142 1.59 -5.67 0.80
C ARG A 142 2.63 -5.05 1.71
N LEU A 143 3.19 -3.94 1.25
CA LEU A 143 4.25 -3.17 1.89
C LEU A 143 3.64 -1.98 2.62
N CYS A 144 4.07 -1.70 3.85
CA CYS A 144 3.69 -0.49 4.58
C CYS A 144 4.84 0.08 5.38
N LEU A 145 4.72 1.35 5.76
CA LEU A 145 5.49 1.93 6.87
C LEU A 145 5.10 1.23 8.18
N ASP A 146 6.08 0.96 9.05
CA ASP A 146 5.83 0.21 10.29
C ASP A 146 4.98 1.03 11.27
N ASP A 147 3.83 0.47 11.62
CA ASP A 147 2.95 0.91 12.70
C ASP A 147 2.44 -0.35 13.43
N PRO A 148 2.36 -0.34 14.78
CA PRO A 148 2.01 -1.52 15.56
C PRO A 148 0.67 -2.18 15.16
N GLN A 149 -0.28 -1.42 14.62
CA GLN A 149 -1.63 -1.90 14.27
C GLN A 149 -1.70 -2.51 12.86
N ARG A 150 -0.66 -2.35 12.04
CA ARG A 150 -0.66 -2.74 10.60
C ARG A 150 -0.21 -4.17 10.33
N GLY A 151 0.41 -4.83 11.30
CA GLY A 151 0.99 -6.17 11.13
C GLY A 151 0.00 -7.29 10.76
N CYS A 152 -1.30 -7.05 10.93
CA CYS A 152 -2.35 -8.01 10.54
C CYS A 152 -2.76 -7.91 9.07
N VAL A 153 -2.39 -6.83 8.38
CA VAL A 153 -2.83 -6.53 7.00
C VAL A 153 -1.68 -6.59 6.01
N PHE A 154 -0.50 -6.14 6.43
CA PHE A 154 0.69 -6.05 5.58
C PHE A 154 1.68 -7.15 5.91
N ASN A 155 2.31 -7.71 4.88
CA ASN A 155 3.27 -8.81 5.02
C ASN A 155 4.73 -8.35 4.90
N VAL A 156 4.97 -7.10 4.52
CA VAL A 156 6.28 -6.45 4.57
C VAL A 156 6.14 -5.09 5.26
N ARG A 157 6.95 -4.85 6.30
CA ARG A 157 6.91 -3.62 7.10
C ARG A 157 8.27 -2.93 7.04
N VAL A 158 8.25 -1.65 6.70
CA VAL A 158 9.44 -0.80 6.62
C VAL A 158 9.62 -0.09 7.96
N LEU A 159 10.57 -0.59 8.76
CA LEU A 159 10.90 -0.02 10.06
C LEU A 159 11.48 1.38 9.91
N LEU A 160 10.88 2.35 10.60
CA LEU A 160 11.43 3.70 10.77
C LEU A 160 12.47 3.66 11.90
N ALA A 161 13.76 3.75 11.56
CA ALA A 161 14.87 3.93 12.51
C ALA A 161 15.30 5.40 12.53
N GLU A 162 15.92 5.84 13.62
CA GLU A 162 16.05 7.25 14.00
C GLU A 162 16.62 8.25 12.94
N LYS A 163 16.01 9.45 12.99
CA LYS A 163 16.46 10.83 12.74
C LYS A 163 17.03 11.31 11.40
N GLN A 164 17.46 10.49 10.45
CA GLN A 164 18.08 11.04 9.22
C GLN A 164 17.25 10.94 7.94
N ASP A 165 16.22 10.09 7.87
CA ASP A 165 15.43 9.90 6.65
C ASP A 165 13.94 10.15 6.89
N THR A 166 13.28 10.76 5.90
CA THR A 166 11.82 10.77 5.86
C THR A 166 11.29 9.33 5.68
N PRO A 167 10.07 9.02 6.16
CA PRO A 167 9.45 7.71 5.96
C PRO A 167 9.43 7.28 4.48
N TYR A 168 9.20 8.24 3.58
CA TYR A 168 9.11 8.04 2.14
C TYR A 168 10.47 7.71 1.50
N ALA A 169 11.53 8.42 1.87
CA ALA A 169 12.88 8.11 1.41
C ALA A 169 13.29 6.69 1.81
N ARG A 170 12.89 6.25 3.01
CA ARG A 170 13.15 4.89 3.46
C ARG A 170 12.34 3.83 2.71
N MET A 171 11.05 4.09 2.50
CA MET A 171 10.19 3.23 1.68
C MET A 171 10.83 2.99 0.30
N LEU A 172 11.23 4.08 -0.35
CA LEU A 172 11.86 4.05 -1.65
C LEU A 172 13.16 3.21 -1.65
N ARG A 173 14.03 3.38 -0.65
CA ARG A 173 15.25 2.55 -0.54
C ARG A 173 14.96 1.06 -0.40
N VAL A 174 13.95 0.69 0.39
CA VAL A 174 13.55 -0.71 0.53
C VAL A 174 13.05 -1.26 -0.80
N VAL A 175 12.20 -0.51 -1.49
CA VAL A 175 11.70 -0.89 -2.82
C VAL A 175 12.85 -1.03 -3.81
N GLN A 176 13.78 -0.08 -3.85
CA GLN A 176 14.99 -0.14 -4.68
C GLN A 176 15.85 -1.37 -4.38
N ALA A 177 16.06 -1.69 -3.10
CA ALA A 177 16.85 -2.85 -2.70
C ALA A 177 16.21 -4.17 -3.16
N VAL A 178 14.89 -4.25 -3.15
CA VAL A 178 14.15 -5.45 -3.57
C VAL A 178 14.04 -5.54 -5.10
N ALA A 179 13.91 -4.41 -5.79
CA ALA A 179 13.76 -4.36 -7.24
C ALA A 179 15.09 -4.50 -8.00
N ARG A 180 16.23 -4.11 -7.39
CA ARG A 180 17.54 -4.21 -8.04
C ARG A 180 17.88 -5.67 -8.36
N PRO A 181 18.44 -5.94 -9.56
CA PRO A 181 19.00 -7.24 -9.85
C PRO A 181 20.19 -7.49 -8.92
N VAL A 182 20.23 -8.67 -8.28
CA VAL A 182 21.44 -9.14 -7.61
C VAL A 182 22.48 -9.33 -8.70
N SER A 183 23.42 -8.38 -8.82
CA SER A 183 24.64 -8.58 -9.56
C SER A 183 25.37 -9.72 -8.87
N HIS A 184 25.23 -10.94 -9.40
CA HIS A 184 26.14 -12.02 -9.02
C HIS A 184 27.56 -11.53 -9.37
N PRO A 185 28.49 -11.47 -8.41
CA PRO A 185 29.89 -11.37 -8.79
C PRO A 185 30.19 -12.59 -9.65
N ARG A 186 30.59 -12.36 -10.91
CA ARG A 186 31.14 -13.43 -11.73
C ARG A 186 32.37 -13.94 -10.98
N ILE A 187 32.28 -15.17 -10.47
CA ILE A 187 33.40 -15.93 -9.91
C ILE A 187 34.33 -16.29 -11.07
#